data_AF-A0A7S1EVY6-F1
#
_entry.id   AF-A0A7S1EVY6-F1
#
_cell.length_a   1.000
_cell.length_b   1.000
_cell.length_c   1.000
_cell.angle_alpha   90.00
_cell.angle_beta   90.00
_cell.angle_gamma   90.00
#
_symmetry.space_group_name_H-M   'P 1'
#
loop_
_entity.id
_entity.type
_entity.pdbx_description
1 polymer ?
#
loop_
_entity_poly.entity_id
_entity_poly.type
_entity_poly.pdbx_seq_one_letter_code
_entity_poly.pdbx_strand_id
1 'polypeptide(L)'
;PSQDQLWRARSAALSNDPKMKEMERFMDSHAHQDRLQRRGSAIREATLNCVPSCEQARVDPLVPRARLDWRIQFDKAVRRLMDDTELDFGGGLNSEDANHMRCKHLDGAFEFYERNGLKEVRKERDGPAYLRFGDGEPAMPGSLRGQRSACSREPAPASCITRSRPSVRIAHDVSHERVLS
;
A
#
# COMPACT_ATOMS: atom_id res chain seq x y z
N PRO A 1 39.77 19.53 3.80
CA PRO A 1 39.44 18.53 4.86
C PRO A 1 40.08 17.21 4.48
N SER A 2 40.63 16.45 5.44
CA SER A 2 41.09 15.08 5.14
C SER A 2 39.89 14.19 4.78
N GLN A 3 40.14 13.10 4.06
CA GLN A 3 39.08 12.17 3.70
C GLN A 3 38.35 11.60 4.94
N ASP A 4 39.09 11.38 6.02
CA ASP A 4 38.52 10.89 7.29
C ASP A 4 37.61 11.92 7.97
N GLN A 5 37.93 13.21 7.87
CA GLN A 5 37.06 14.27 8.36
C GLN A 5 35.73 14.29 7.60
N LEU A 6 35.75 14.02 6.30
CA LEU A 6 34.54 13.93 5.49
C LEU A 6 33.69 12.72 5.91
N TRP A 7 34.31 11.55 6.05
CA TRP A 7 33.59 10.34 6.49
C TRP A 7 33.02 10.47 7.89
N ARG A 8 33.78 11.05 8.83
CA ARG A 8 33.32 11.31 10.19
C ARG A 8 32.16 12.32 10.23
N ALA A 9 32.25 13.40 9.45
CA ALA A 9 31.17 14.39 9.39
C ALA A 9 29.89 13.79 8.79
N ARG A 10 30.03 12.99 7.72
CA ARG A 10 28.90 12.32 7.08
C ARG A 10 28.29 11.23 7.98
N SER A 11 29.12 10.41 8.63
CA SER A 11 28.65 9.36 9.53
C SER A 11 27.91 9.95 10.75
N ALA A 12 28.40 11.06 11.30
CA ALA A 12 27.73 11.78 12.38
C ALA A 12 26.36 12.36 11.96
N ALA A 13 26.17 12.61 10.66
CA ALA A 13 24.95 13.15 10.08
C ALA A 13 24.08 12.09 9.37
N LEU A 14 24.30 10.79 9.61
CA LEU A 14 23.58 9.69 8.94
C LEU A 14 22.05 9.79 9.05
N SER A 15 21.53 10.12 10.22
CA SER A 15 20.09 10.32 10.45
C SER A 15 19.50 11.49 9.66
N ASN A 16 20.34 12.42 9.22
CA ASN A 16 19.96 13.55 8.39
C ASN A 16 20.22 13.34 6.89
N ASP A 17 20.87 12.24 6.50
CA ASP A 17 21.15 11.92 5.11
C ASP A 17 19.82 11.73 4.35
N PRO A 18 19.64 12.37 3.18
CA PRO A 18 18.41 12.25 2.40
C PRO A 18 18.08 10.80 2.01
N LYS A 19 19.10 9.95 1.84
CA LYS A 19 18.91 8.53 1.51
C LYS A 19 18.26 7.78 2.67
N MET A 20 18.71 8.05 3.89
CA MET A 20 18.18 7.45 5.10
C MET A 20 16.71 7.85 5.30
N LYS A 21 16.42 9.15 5.20
CA LYS A 21 15.06 9.70 5.33
C LYS A 21 14.08 9.16 4.29
N GLU A 22 14.52 8.97 3.05
CA GLU A 22 13.66 8.41 2.01
C GLU A 22 13.32 6.93 2.29
N MET A 23 14.29 6.13 2.75
CA MET A 23 14.03 4.74 3.14
C MET A 23 13.13 4.64 4.37
N GLU A 24 13.34 5.49 5.40
CA GLU A 24 12.44 5.59 6.56
C GLU A 24 11.03 5.97 6.13
N ARG A 25 10.88 7.00 5.29
CA ARG A 25 9.59 7.43 4.77
C ARG A 25 8.88 6.32 4.01
N PHE A 26 9.60 5.56 3.19
CA PHE A 26 9.06 4.41 2.47
C PHE A 26 8.60 3.31 3.41
N MET A 27 9.35 3.07 4.48
CA MET A 27 8.96 2.13 5.53
C MET A 27 7.76 2.64 6.34
N ASP A 28 7.53 3.94 6.45
CA ASP A 28 6.33 4.46 7.13
C ASP A 28 5.11 4.51 6.21
N SER A 29 5.31 4.65 4.89
CA SER A 29 4.23 4.75 3.91
C SER A 29 3.56 3.41 3.61
N HIS A 30 2.76 2.90 4.54
CA HIS A 30 2.00 1.65 4.40
C HIS A 30 0.60 1.82 3.78
N ALA A 31 0.24 3.02 3.32
CA ALA A 31 -1.12 3.32 2.84
C ALA A 31 -1.62 2.36 1.73
N HIS A 32 -0.71 1.89 0.87
CA HIS A 32 -1.03 0.93 -0.19
C HIS A 32 -1.17 -0.51 0.33
N GLN A 33 -0.31 -0.92 1.26
CA GLN A 33 -0.46 -2.21 1.94
C GLN A 33 -1.79 -2.29 2.67
N ASP A 34 -2.16 -1.25 3.42
CA ASP A 34 -3.44 -1.16 4.11
C ASP A 34 -4.61 -1.29 3.13
N ARG A 35 -4.51 -0.64 1.97
CA ARG A 35 -5.52 -0.73 0.90
C ARG A 35 -5.64 -2.16 0.35
N LEU A 36 -4.52 -2.83 0.10
CA LEU A 36 -4.49 -4.21 -0.38
C LEU A 36 -5.05 -5.19 0.67
N GLN A 37 -4.68 -5.02 1.94
CA GLN A 37 -5.20 -5.82 3.04
C GLN A 37 -6.71 -5.63 3.21
N ARG A 38 -7.20 -4.39 3.25
CA ARG A 38 -8.65 -4.09 3.32
C ARG A 38 -9.41 -4.72 2.16
N ARG A 39 -8.87 -4.63 0.94
CA ARG A 39 -9.48 -5.26 -0.25
C ARG A 39 -9.49 -6.79 -0.14
N GLY A 40 -8.40 -7.39 0.33
CA GLY A 40 -8.31 -8.83 0.57
C GLY A 40 -9.33 -9.32 1.59
N SER A 41 -9.46 -8.60 2.72
CA SER A 41 -10.45 -8.92 3.76
C SER A 41 -11.88 -8.78 3.26
N ALA A 42 -12.21 -7.71 2.54
CA ALA A 42 -13.55 -7.51 1.99
C ALA A 42 -13.95 -8.61 0.99
N ILE A 43 -13.02 -9.07 0.13
CA ILE A 43 -13.28 -10.20 -0.77
C ILE A 43 -13.54 -11.47 0.02
N ARG A 44 -12.75 -11.72 1.08
CA ARG A 44 -12.92 -12.91 1.93
C ARG A 44 -14.27 -12.90 2.64
N GLU A 45 -14.67 -11.77 3.21
CA GLU A 45 -15.98 -11.61 3.87
C GLU A 45 -17.13 -11.77 2.88
N ALA A 46 -17.04 -11.15 1.70
CA ALA A 46 -18.04 -11.32 0.64
C ALA A 46 -18.16 -12.79 0.21
N THR A 47 -17.04 -13.51 0.15
CA THR A 47 -17.02 -14.95 -0.18
C THR A 47 -17.70 -15.80 0.89
N LEU A 48 -17.48 -15.50 2.17
CA LEU A 48 -18.09 -16.23 3.29
C LEU A 48 -19.60 -15.96 3.43
N ASN A 49 -20.06 -14.77 3.02
CA ASN A 49 -21.45 -14.34 3.14
C ASN A 49 -22.32 -14.66 1.91
N CYS A 50 -21.74 -15.04 0.76
CA CYS A 50 -22.50 -15.40 -0.44
C CYS A 50 -22.91 -16.87 -0.40
N VAL A 51 -24.22 -17.12 -0.31
CA VAL A 51 -24.83 -18.46 -0.24
C VAL A 51 -24.42 -19.32 -1.44
N PRO A 52 -24.03 -20.59 -1.24
CA PRO A 52 -23.54 -21.45 -2.32
C PRO A 52 -24.73 -21.88 -3.19
N SER A 53 -24.92 -21.28 -4.37
CA SER A 53 -25.99 -21.78 -5.26
C SER A 53 -25.72 -21.73 -6.77
N CYS A 54 -24.75 -20.98 -7.28
CA CYS A 54 -24.42 -21.09 -8.71
C CYS A 54 -22.93 -20.91 -8.96
N GLU A 55 -22.35 -21.93 -9.59
CA GLU A 55 -21.03 -22.03 -10.21
C GLU A 55 -19.98 -21.01 -9.73
N GLN A 56 -19.15 -21.47 -8.81
CA GLN A 56 -17.98 -20.75 -8.33
C GLN A 56 -17.03 -20.44 -9.50
N ALA A 57 -17.10 -19.22 -10.02
CA ALA A 57 -16.03 -18.66 -10.82
C ALA A 57 -14.75 -18.77 -10.00
N ARG A 58 -13.76 -19.50 -10.55
CA ARG A 58 -12.42 -19.66 -9.97
C ARG A 58 -11.69 -18.31 -10.01
N VAL A 59 -12.08 -17.38 -9.16
CA VAL A 59 -11.27 -16.20 -8.87
C VAL A 59 -10.09 -16.72 -8.08
N ASP A 60 -8.94 -16.88 -8.72
CA ASP A 60 -7.72 -17.35 -8.07
C ASP A 60 -7.41 -16.46 -6.85
N PRO A 61 -7.63 -16.96 -5.62
CA PRO A 61 -7.48 -16.14 -4.41
C PRO A 61 -6.01 -15.85 -4.07
N LEU A 62 -5.09 -16.29 -4.93
CA LEU A 62 -3.65 -16.32 -4.69
C LEU A 62 -2.92 -15.01 -5.06
N VAL A 63 -3.49 -14.19 -5.95
CA VAL A 63 -2.80 -13.00 -6.49
C VAL A 63 -2.56 -11.89 -5.44
N PRO A 64 -3.45 -11.62 -4.46
CA PRO A 64 -3.16 -10.64 -3.41
C PRO A 64 -2.04 -11.09 -2.45
N ARG A 65 -1.87 -12.39 -2.21
CA ARG A 65 -0.94 -12.92 -1.20
C ARG A 65 0.51 -12.77 -1.60
N ALA A 66 0.88 -13.23 -2.80
CA ALA A 66 2.28 -13.16 -3.25
C ALA A 66 2.84 -11.73 -3.25
N ARG A 67 2.00 -10.73 -3.55
CA ARG A 67 2.41 -9.32 -3.51
C ARG A 67 2.59 -8.80 -2.09
N LEU A 68 1.66 -9.12 -1.18
CA LEU A 68 1.77 -8.74 0.23
C LEU A 68 2.98 -9.41 0.88
N ASP A 69 3.20 -10.70 0.60
CA ASP A 69 4.34 -11.45 1.12
C ASP A 69 5.66 -10.86 0.61
N TRP A 70 5.74 -10.54 -0.69
CA TRP A 70 6.92 -9.86 -1.25
C TRP A 70 7.18 -8.54 -0.54
N ARG A 71 6.15 -7.72 -0.28
CA ARG A 71 6.32 -6.43 0.41
C ARG A 71 6.84 -6.62 1.84
N ILE A 72 6.24 -7.54 2.60
CA ILE A 72 6.68 -7.87 3.96
C ILE A 72 8.15 -8.31 3.98
N GLN A 73 8.55 -9.16 3.03
CA GLN A 73 9.94 -9.62 2.93
C GLN A 73 10.88 -8.49 2.52
N PHE A 74 10.45 -7.61 1.61
CA PHE A 74 11.22 -6.45 1.19
C PHE A 74 11.44 -5.47 2.35
N ASP A 75 10.39 -5.11 3.07
CA ASP A 75 10.47 -4.18 4.21
C ASP A 75 11.34 -4.76 5.33
N LYS A 76 11.26 -6.08 5.56
CA LYS A 76 12.15 -6.78 6.49
C LYS A 76 13.62 -6.71 6.05
N ALA A 77 13.88 -6.85 4.75
CA ALA A 77 15.23 -6.76 4.20
C ALA A 77 15.79 -5.33 4.31
N VAL A 78 14.99 -4.31 3.97
CA VAL A 78 15.39 -2.89 4.08
C VAL A 78 15.65 -2.52 5.53
N ARG A 79 14.76 -2.90 6.47
CA ARG A 79 14.96 -2.65 7.90
C ARG A 79 16.25 -3.28 8.41
N ARG A 80 16.49 -4.55 8.07
CA ARG A 80 17.74 -5.23 8.44
C ARG A 80 18.98 -4.52 7.88
N LEU A 81 18.92 -4.05 6.64
CA LEU A 81 20.01 -3.29 6.03
C LEU A 81 20.24 -1.93 6.74
N MET A 82 19.19 -1.29 7.23
CA MET A 82 19.29 -0.04 7.99
C MET A 82 19.87 -0.27 9.39
N ASP A 83 19.47 -1.33 10.08
CA ASP A 83 20.01 -1.70 11.41
C ASP A 83 21.54 -1.90 11.37
N ASP A 84 22.07 -2.45 10.27
CA ASP A 84 23.51 -2.64 10.05
C ASP A 84 24.30 -1.30 10.01
N THR A 85 23.64 -0.15 9.78
CA THR A 85 24.29 1.18 9.91
C THR A 85 24.45 1.64 11.35
N GLU A 86 23.61 1.13 12.25
CA GLU A 86 23.59 1.47 13.68
C GLU A 86 24.45 0.51 14.52
N LEU A 87 24.68 -0.71 14.02
CA LEU A 87 25.55 -1.68 14.68
C LEU A 87 26.98 -1.14 14.76
N ASP A 88 27.41 -0.88 15.99
CA ASP A 88 28.77 -0.44 16.24
C ASP A 88 29.74 -1.59 15.98
N PHE A 89 30.81 -1.37 15.19
CA PHE A 89 31.77 -2.41 14.79
C PHE A 89 32.66 -2.92 15.95
N GLY A 90 32.27 -2.65 17.20
CA GLY A 90 33.04 -2.92 18.41
C GLY A 90 34.32 -2.07 18.48
N GLY A 91 34.93 -2.01 19.66
CA GLY A 91 36.18 -1.28 19.88
C GLY A 91 37.42 -1.87 19.19
N GLY A 92 37.26 -2.87 18.33
CA GLY A 92 38.34 -3.54 17.60
C GLY A 92 38.69 -2.89 16.26
N LEU A 93 37.82 -2.03 15.71
CA LEU A 93 38.05 -1.38 14.42
C LEU A 93 38.51 0.09 14.62
N ASN A 94 39.36 0.57 13.72
CA ASN A 94 39.72 1.99 13.68
C ASN A 94 38.46 2.83 13.44
N SER A 95 38.34 3.96 14.15
CA SER A 95 37.19 4.87 14.01
C SER A 95 37.01 5.36 12.56
N GLU A 96 38.10 5.54 11.82
CA GLU A 96 38.08 5.98 10.42
C GLU A 96 37.43 4.94 9.50
N ASP A 97 37.90 3.70 9.58
CA ASP A 97 37.35 2.57 8.84
C ASP A 97 35.88 2.32 9.22
N ALA A 98 35.54 2.45 10.50
CA ALA A 98 34.15 2.31 10.97
C ALA A 98 33.22 3.35 10.31
N ASN A 99 33.62 4.63 10.31
CA ASN A 99 32.82 5.69 9.70
C ASN A 99 32.65 5.49 8.19
N HIS A 100 33.74 5.12 7.49
CA HIS A 100 33.71 4.83 6.06
C HIS A 100 32.77 3.65 5.76
N MET A 101 32.86 2.56 6.54
CA MET A 101 32.01 1.38 6.35
C MET A 101 30.54 1.69 6.59
N ARG A 102 30.18 2.49 7.61
CA ARG A 102 28.78 2.92 7.82
C ARG A 102 28.22 3.70 6.62
N CYS A 103 28.98 4.68 6.11
CA CYS A 103 28.55 5.45 4.95
C CYS A 103 28.43 4.58 3.69
N LYS A 104 29.40 3.69 3.46
CA LYS A 104 29.38 2.76 2.32
C LYS A 104 28.21 1.78 2.42
N HIS A 105 27.88 1.33 3.62
CA HIS A 105 26.74 0.46 3.86
C HIS A 105 25.42 1.18 3.59
N LEU A 106 25.25 2.42 4.06
CA LEU A 106 24.08 3.23 3.72
C LEU A 106 23.93 3.38 2.19
N ASP A 107 25.03 3.67 1.50
CA ASP A 107 25.02 3.81 0.03
C ASP A 107 24.58 2.49 -0.64
N GLY A 108 25.10 1.34 -0.20
CA GLY A 108 24.69 0.04 -0.72
C GLY A 108 23.24 -0.35 -0.39
N ALA A 109 22.77 -0.02 0.82
CA ALA A 109 21.38 -0.23 1.23
C ALA A 109 20.43 0.62 0.36
N PHE A 110 20.81 1.87 0.09
CA PHE A 110 20.04 2.75 -0.78
C PHE A 110 20.02 2.26 -2.24
N GLU A 111 21.15 1.77 -2.77
CA GLU A 111 21.18 1.17 -4.11
C GLU A 111 20.29 -0.07 -4.21
N PHE A 112 20.27 -0.91 -3.17
CA PHE A 112 19.35 -2.05 -3.08
C PHE A 112 17.89 -1.57 -3.06
N TYR A 113 17.59 -0.53 -2.28
CA TYR A 113 16.27 0.10 -2.22
C TYR A 113 15.85 0.66 -3.59
N GLU A 114 16.72 1.40 -4.29
CA GLU A 114 16.39 1.93 -5.62
C GLU A 114 16.10 0.80 -6.61
N ARG A 115 16.98 -0.19 -6.70
CA ARG A 115 16.86 -1.27 -7.68
C ARG A 115 15.57 -2.08 -7.52
N ASN A 116 15.13 -2.28 -6.28
CA ASN A 116 14.02 -3.18 -5.95
C ASN A 116 12.73 -2.45 -5.56
N GLY A 117 12.82 -1.33 -4.85
CA GLY A 117 11.71 -0.55 -4.27
C GLY A 117 11.07 0.46 -5.23
N LEU A 118 11.80 0.99 -6.22
CA LEU A 118 11.26 1.98 -7.19
C LEU A 118 10.02 1.49 -7.95
N LYS A 119 9.89 0.17 -8.13
CA LYS A 119 8.71 -0.43 -8.78
C LYS A 119 7.45 -0.28 -7.93
N GLU A 120 7.57 -0.26 -6.61
CA GLU A 120 6.44 -0.14 -5.70
C GLU A 120 6.13 1.32 -5.39
N VAL A 121 7.14 2.19 -5.24
CA VAL A 121 6.95 3.66 -5.13
C VAL A 121 6.09 4.20 -6.29
N ARG A 122 6.34 3.69 -7.51
CA ARG A 122 5.54 4.05 -8.70
C ARG A 122 4.08 3.57 -8.63
N LYS A 123 3.78 2.50 -7.89
CA LYS A 123 2.45 1.94 -7.72
C LYS A 123 1.72 2.45 -6.48
N GLU A 124 2.44 2.95 -5.49
CA GLU A 124 1.89 3.61 -4.29
C GLU A 124 1.41 5.03 -4.57
N ARG A 125 2.07 5.73 -5.50
CA ARG A 125 1.49 6.95 -6.05
C ARG A 125 0.12 6.60 -6.56
N ASP A 126 -0.92 7.22 -6.00
CA ASP A 126 -2.27 7.13 -6.56
C ASP A 126 -2.10 7.38 -8.05
N GLY A 127 -2.45 6.37 -8.85
CA GLY A 127 -2.37 6.49 -10.30
C GLY A 127 -3.05 7.81 -10.67
N PRO A 128 -2.48 8.60 -11.59
CA PRO A 128 -3.13 9.84 -11.98
C PRO A 128 -4.60 9.52 -12.25
N ALA A 129 -5.49 10.43 -11.87
CA ALA A 129 -6.92 10.26 -12.03
C ALA A 129 -7.29 10.31 -13.53
N TYR A 130 -6.61 9.52 -14.36
CA TYR A 130 -6.80 9.48 -15.79
C TYR A 130 -8.10 8.72 -16.06
N LEU A 131 -9.05 9.52 -16.55
CA LEU A 131 -10.35 9.17 -17.08
C LEU A 131 -11.37 8.65 -16.07
N ARG A 132 -11.88 9.60 -15.28
CA ARG A 132 -13.30 9.57 -14.92
C ARG A 132 -14.08 10.02 -16.16
N PHE A 133 -14.83 9.11 -16.75
CA PHE A 133 -15.77 9.45 -17.81
C PHE A 133 -17.06 9.89 -17.12
N GLY A 134 -17.64 11.01 -17.56
CA GLY A 134 -19.00 11.36 -17.13
C GLY A 134 -19.99 10.32 -17.64
N ASP A 135 -21.04 10.00 -16.87
CA ASP A 135 -22.08 9.03 -17.28
C ASP A 135 -22.81 9.42 -18.59
N GLY A 136 -22.69 10.68 -19.01
CA GLY A 136 -23.24 11.19 -20.27
C GLY A 136 -22.23 11.40 -21.41
N GLU A 137 -20.94 11.13 -21.19
CA GLU A 137 -19.95 11.31 -22.25
C GLU A 137 -19.93 10.11 -23.22
N PRO A 138 -19.83 10.35 -24.54
CA PRO A 138 -19.80 9.29 -25.52
C PRO A 138 -18.59 8.37 -25.28
N ALA A 139 -18.82 7.05 -25.38
CA ALA A 139 -17.76 6.08 -25.24
C ALA A 139 -16.68 6.30 -26.31
N MET A 140 -15.43 6.44 -25.88
CA MET A 140 -14.28 6.50 -26.80
C MET A 140 -14.28 5.28 -27.73
N PRO A 141 -13.86 5.41 -29.00
CA PRO A 141 -13.72 4.27 -29.91
C PRO A 141 -12.87 3.16 -29.29
N GLY A 142 -13.38 1.92 -29.26
CA GLY A 142 -12.73 0.78 -28.61
C GLY A 142 -12.96 0.66 -27.10
N SER A 143 -13.68 1.60 -26.48
CA SER A 143 -14.09 1.51 -25.08
C SER A 143 -15.25 0.52 -24.89
N LEU A 144 -15.09 -0.43 -23.96
CA LEU A 144 -16.16 -1.36 -23.57
C LEU A 144 -17.28 -0.70 -22.74
N ARG A 145 -17.22 0.61 -22.49
CA ARG A 145 -18.18 1.35 -21.63
C ARG A 145 -19.62 1.35 -22.13
N GLY A 146 -19.86 1.01 -23.40
CA GLY A 146 -21.16 1.20 -24.06
C GLY A 146 -21.98 -0.05 -24.37
N GLN A 147 -21.45 -1.28 -24.21
CA GLN A 147 -22.23 -2.48 -24.57
C GLN A 147 -22.93 -3.09 -23.35
N ARG A 148 -23.58 -2.25 -22.52
CA ARG A 148 -24.83 -2.72 -21.94
C ARG A 148 -25.80 -2.70 -23.10
N SER A 149 -25.87 -3.82 -23.81
CA SER A 149 -26.92 -4.09 -24.76
C SER A 149 -28.22 -3.55 -24.16
N ALA A 150 -28.75 -2.50 -24.76
CA ALA A 150 -30.17 -2.29 -24.77
C ALA A 150 -30.78 -3.52 -25.48
N CYS A 151 -30.74 -4.68 -24.82
CA CYS A 151 -31.89 -5.55 -24.84
C CYS A 151 -32.98 -4.64 -24.30
N SER A 152 -33.67 -4.01 -25.25
CA SER A 152 -35.06 -3.66 -25.16
C SER A 152 -35.76 -4.64 -24.23
N ARG A 153 -35.76 -4.31 -22.94
CA ARG A 153 -36.86 -4.68 -22.07
C ARG A 153 -38.02 -3.90 -22.65
N GLU A 154 -38.69 -4.56 -23.58
CA GLU A 154 -40.09 -4.35 -23.86
C GLU A 154 -40.79 -4.00 -22.54
N PRO A 155 -41.56 -2.90 -22.47
CA PRO A 155 -42.18 -2.47 -21.23
C PRO A 155 -43.11 -3.58 -20.75
N ALA A 156 -42.71 -4.27 -19.68
CA ALA A 156 -43.60 -5.20 -19.00
C ALA A 156 -44.85 -4.42 -18.53
N PRO A 157 -46.06 -4.94 -18.78
CA PRO A 157 -47.29 -4.25 -18.44
C PRO A 157 -47.36 -4.00 -16.94
N ALA A 158 -47.86 -2.81 -16.59
CA ALA A 158 -48.03 -2.32 -15.24
C ALA A 158 -48.91 -3.28 -14.41
N SER A 159 -48.29 -4.11 -13.57
CA SER A 159 -48.96 -4.68 -12.42
C SER A 159 -48.14 -4.41 -11.16
N CYS A 160 -48.54 -3.33 -10.48
CA CYS A 160 -48.70 -3.24 -9.04
C CYS A 160 -47.99 -4.32 -8.19
N ILE A 161 -47.06 -3.89 -7.33
CA ILE A 161 -47.05 -4.20 -5.88
C ILE A 161 -46.12 -3.16 -5.24
N THR A 162 -46.73 -2.19 -4.56
CA THR A 162 -46.08 -1.29 -3.62
C THR A 162 -45.62 -2.09 -2.41
N ARG A 163 -44.34 -2.50 -2.36
CA ARG A 163 -43.71 -2.91 -1.10
C ARG A 163 -43.04 -1.70 -0.45
N SER A 164 -43.77 -1.16 0.53
CA SER A 164 -43.29 -0.24 1.56
C SER A 164 -41.92 -0.69 2.08
N ARG A 165 -40.91 0.18 1.90
CA ARG A 165 -39.57 0.02 2.47
C ARG A 165 -39.63 0.49 3.93
N PRO A 166 -39.29 -0.34 4.94
CA PRO A 166 -39.18 0.13 6.30
C PRO A 166 -37.97 1.07 6.42
N SER A 167 -38.24 2.27 6.93
CA SER A 167 -37.26 3.30 7.27
C SER A 167 -36.49 2.84 8.51
N VAL A 168 -35.24 2.40 8.32
CA VAL A 168 -34.34 2.08 9.43
C VAL A 168 -33.78 3.39 9.97
N ARG A 169 -34.34 3.86 11.09
CA ARG A 169 -33.76 4.93 11.90
C ARG A 169 -32.62 4.34 12.71
N ILE A 170 -31.39 4.72 12.38
CA ILE A 170 -30.20 4.43 13.19
C ILE A 170 -30.16 5.49 14.29
N ALA A 171 -30.50 5.08 15.51
CA ALA A 171 -30.28 5.89 16.71
C ALA A 171 -28.82 5.71 17.14
N HIS A 172 -28.03 6.79 17.04
CA HIS A 172 -26.72 6.86 17.68
C HIS A 172 -26.93 7.41 19.09
N ASP A 173 -26.93 6.51 20.07
CA ASP A 173 -26.78 6.85 21.48
C ASP A 173 -25.29 6.73 21.82
N VAL A 174 -24.62 7.87 21.98
CA VAL A 174 -23.21 7.95 22.42
C VAL A 174 -23.21 8.54 23.81
N SER A 175 -23.39 7.67 24.80
CA SER A 175 -23.15 7.98 26.21
C SER A 175 -21.64 7.85 26.48
N HIS A 176 -20.94 8.99 26.56
CA HIS A 176 -19.58 9.06 27.10
C HIS A 176 -19.67 9.21 28.63
N GLU A 177 -19.65 8.09 29.36
CA GLU A 177 -19.34 8.13 30.78
C GLU A 177 -17.83 8.37 30.99
N ARG A 178 -17.56 9.46 31.70
CA ARG A 178 -16.31 9.77 32.39
C ARG A 178 -16.07 8.74 33.49
N VAL A 179 -14.91 8.11 33.53
CA VAL A 179 -14.43 7.40 34.73
C VAL A 179 -12.89 7.39 34.78
N LEU A 180 -12.36 8.17 35.74
CA LEU A 180 -11.17 7.93 36.59
C LEU A 180 -9.77 8.01 35.94
N SER A 181 -8.70 8.42 36.63
CA SER A 181 -8.47 8.87 38.01
C SER A 181 -7.10 9.55 38.09
#